data_AF-A0A7K1CUD5-F1
#
_entry.id   AF-A0A7K1CUD5-F1
#
_cell.length_a   1.000
_cell.length_b   1.000
_cell.length_c   1.000
_cell.angle_alpha   90.00
_cell.angle_beta   90.00
_cell.angle_gamma   90.00
#
_symmetry.space_group_name_H-M   'P 1'
#
loop_
_entity.id
_entity.type
_entity.pdbx_description
1 polymer ?
#
loop_
_entity_poly.entity_id
_entity_poly.type
_entity_poly.pdbx_seq_one_letter_code
_entity_poly.pdbx_strand_id
1 'polypeptide(L)'
;MTSSADLSASPTRTCVGCRTAAPQNQLLRVVLIADAVVPDLQLRQSGRGAYLHRSTACIDRAIQRRSLNRALQAQSQLNYDQLLALTSSFISPQA
;
A
#
# COMPACT_ATOMS: atom_id res chain seq x y z
N MET A 1 -8.74 -6.80 -37.30
CA MET A 1 -9.15 -7.71 -36.20
C MET A 1 -8.87 -6.99 -34.89
N THR A 2 -9.89 -6.28 -34.41
CA THR A 2 -9.90 -5.50 -33.18
C THR A 2 -9.94 -6.42 -31.96
N SER A 3 -9.13 -6.17 -30.94
CA SER A 3 -9.33 -6.73 -29.60
C SER A 3 -9.04 -5.65 -28.56
N SER A 4 -10.05 -4.81 -28.38
CA SER A 4 -10.28 -4.01 -27.19
C SER A 4 -10.53 -4.95 -26.02
N ALA A 5 -9.53 -5.16 -25.16
CA ALA A 5 -9.75 -5.74 -23.84
C ALA A 5 -9.74 -4.59 -22.82
N ASP A 6 -10.95 -4.13 -22.53
CA ASP A 6 -11.42 -3.54 -21.26
C ASP A 6 -10.47 -2.62 -20.49
N LEU A 7 -10.61 -1.31 -20.72
CA LEU A 7 -9.80 -0.24 -20.11
C LEU A 7 -10.34 0.26 -18.76
N SER A 8 -11.05 -0.54 -17.96
CA SER A 8 -11.69 -0.01 -16.72
C SER A 8 -11.81 -0.94 -15.51
N ALA A 9 -11.14 -2.10 -15.50
CA ALA A 9 -10.99 -2.90 -14.29
C ALA A 9 -9.62 -2.64 -13.65
N SER A 10 -9.50 -1.66 -12.75
CA SER A 10 -8.29 -1.53 -11.93
C SER A 10 -8.07 -2.86 -11.19
N PRO A 11 -6.89 -3.48 -11.27
CA PRO A 11 -6.70 -4.82 -10.74
C PRO A 11 -6.99 -4.83 -9.23
N THR A 12 -7.70 -5.86 -8.79
CA THR A 12 -7.97 -6.06 -7.37
C THR A 12 -6.68 -6.44 -6.64
N ARG A 13 -6.40 -5.78 -5.52
CA ARG A 13 -5.25 -6.04 -4.65
C ARG A 13 -5.74 -6.25 -3.23
N THR A 14 -4.94 -6.95 -2.43
CA THR A 14 -5.28 -7.20 -1.02
C THR A 14 -4.51 -6.25 -0.12
N CYS A 15 -5.24 -5.55 0.75
CA CYS A 15 -4.62 -4.71 1.77
C CYS A 15 -3.86 -5.58 2.77
N VAL A 16 -2.56 -5.33 2.98
CA VAL A 16 -1.73 -6.14 3.89
C VAL A 16 -2.02 -5.88 5.38
N GLY A 17 -2.74 -4.81 5.72
CA GLY A 17 -3.20 -4.49 7.08
C GLY A 17 -4.45 -5.27 7.51
N CYS A 18 -5.56 -5.08 6.79
CA CYS A 18 -6.85 -5.74 7.09
C CYS A 18 -7.11 -7.06 6.35
N ARG A 19 -6.31 -7.40 5.31
CA ARG A 19 -6.49 -8.57 4.42
C ARG A 19 -7.75 -8.54 3.54
N THR A 20 -8.43 -7.41 3.43
CA THR A 20 -9.56 -7.23 2.50
C THR A 20 -9.06 -6.90 1.10
N ALA A 21 -9.71 -7.46 0.09
CA ALA A 21 -9.47 -7.17 -1.32
C ALA A 21 -10.21 -5.88 -1.73
N ALA A 22 -9.54 -4.99 -2.45
CA ALA A 22 -10.08 -3.74 -2.95
C ALA A 22 -9.44 -3.40 -4.31
N PRO A 23 -10.09 -2.59 -5.15
CA PRO A 23 -9.50 -2.15 -6.41
C PRO A 23 -8.22 -1.32 -6.14
N GLN A 24 -7.19 -1.48 -6.98
CA GLN A 24 -5.88 -0.84 -6.78
C GLN A 24 -5.96 0.68 -6.59
N ASN A 25 -6.92 1.36 -7.22
CA ASN A 25 -7.11 2.82 -7.09
C ASN A 25 -7.57 3.27 -5.68
N GLN A 26 -8.25 2.40 -4.93
CA GLN A 26 -8.68 2.63 -3.54
C GLN A 26 -7.58 2.30 -2.52
N LEU A 27 -6.49 1.71 -2.97
CA LEU A 27 -5.36 1.33 -2.14
C LEU A 27 -4.18 2.28 -2.35
N LEU A 28 -3.44 2.50 -1.28
CA LEU A 28 -2.12 3.12 -1.27
C LEU A 28 -1.08 2.03 -1.56
N ARG A 29 -0.31 2.19 -2.64
CA ARG A 29 0.91 1.40 -2.83
C ARG A 29 2.02 1.98 -1.96
N VAL A 30 2.73 1.11 -1.28
CA VAL A 30 3.99 1.43 -0.58
C VAL A 30 5.09 0.55 -1.12
N VAL A 31 6.31 1.08 -1.20
CA VAL A 31 7.50 0.39 -1.69
C VAL A 31 8.60 0.44 -0.64
N LEU A 32 9.55 -0.48 -0.74
CA LEU A 32 10.74 -0.49 0.10
C LEU A 32 11.89 0.21 -0.62
N ILE A 33 12.45 1.26 -0.02
CA ILE A 33 13.63 1.97 -0.52
C ILE A 33 14.60 2.14 0.63
N ALA A 34 15.77 1.49 0.58
CA ALA A 34 16.79 1.56 1.61
C ALA A 34 16.21 1.41 3.04
N ASP A 35 15.43 0.35 3.26
CA ASP A 35 14.72 0.03 4.51
C ASP A 35 13.63 1.00 4.96
N ALA A 36 13.38 2.07 4.20
CA ALA A 36 12.23 2.96 4.41
C ALA A 36 11.01 2.49 3.60
N VAL A 37 9.85 2.48 4.26
CA VAL A 37 8.56 2.26 3.61
C VAL A 37 8.06 3.58 3.05
N VAL A 38 8.15 3.71 1.73
CA VAL A 38 7.83 4.93 1.00
C VAL A 38 6.48 4.79 0.31
N PRO A 39 5.55 5.73 0.47
CA PRO A 39 4.30 5.74 -0.26
C PRO A 39 4.53 6.10 -1.74
N ASP A 40 4.00 5.27 -2.64
CA ASP A 40 4.08 5.48 -4.08
C ASP A 40 2.70 5.80 -4.66
N LEU A 41 2.34 7.09 -4.58
CA LEU A 41 1.07 7.61 -5.06
C LEU A 41 0.97 7.61 -6.60
N GLN A 42 2.10 7.71 -7.29
CA GLN A 42 2.14 7.80 -8.75
C GLN A 42 2.37 6.44 -9.43
N LEU A 43 2.57 5.36 -8.65
CA LEU A 43 2.90 4.02 -9.15
C LEU A 43 4.17 4.01 -10.02
N ARG A 44 5.10 4.94 -9.76
CA ARG A 44 6.31 5.14 -10.58
C ARG A 44 7.53 4.44 -10.01
N GLN A 45 7.49 4.03 -8.75
CA GLN A 45 8.65 3.47 -8.10
C GLN A 45 8.85 2.00 -8.50
N SER A 46 10.05 1.69 -8.97
CA SER A 46 10.47 0.32 -9.22
C SER A 46 10.70 -0.42 -7.90
N GLY A 47 10.42 -1.73 -7.89
CA GLY A 47 10.60 -2.58 -6.71
C GLY A 47 9.32 -3.25 -6.22
N ARG A 48 9.48 -4.08 -5.18
CA ARG A 48 8.39 -4.82 -4.56
C ARG A 48 7.49 -3.85 -3.82
N GLY A 49 6.21 -3.83 -4.21
CA GLY A 49 5.20 -2.98 -3.58
C GLY A 49 4.22 -3.80 -2.75
N ALA A 50 3.77 -3.21 -1.65
CA ALA A 50 2.63 -3.69 -0.87
C ALA A 50 1.48 -2.69 -0.99
N TYR A 51 0.27 -3.14 -0.69
CA TYR A 51 -0.93 -2.30 -0.76
C TYR A 51 -1.57 -2.17 0.62
N LEU A 52 -2.02 -0.97 0.96
CA LEU A 52 -2.74 -0.65 2.19
C LEU A 52 -3.95 0.23 1.86
N HIS A 53 -5.03 0.14 2.63
CA HIS A 53 -6.03 1.21 2.58
C HIS A 53 -5.42 2.51 3.10
N ARG A 54 -5.92 3.65 2.59
CA ARG A 54 -5.62 5.01 3.08
C ARG A 54 -6.30 5.26 4.44
N SER A 55 -6.01 4.41 5.42
CA SER A 55 -6.64 4.37 6.73
C SER A 55 -5.57 4.11 7.78
N THR A 56 -5.56 4.93 8.84
CA THR A 56 -4.67 4.76 9.99
C THR A 56 -4.78 3.36 10.58
N ALA A 57 -6.00 2.84 10.74
CA ALA A 57 -6.23 1.49 11.25
C ALA A 57 -5.56 0.40 10.40
N CYS A 58 -5.50 0.55 9.07
CA CYS A 58 -4.80 -0.41 8.21
C CYS A 58 -3.28 -0.28 8.31
N ILE A 59 -2.76 0.94 8.44
CA ILE A 59 -1.34 1.21 8.62
C ILE A 59 -0.86 0.67 9.97
N ASP A 60 -1.56 0.97 11.06
CA ASP A 60 -1.24 0.49 12.41
C ASP A 60 -1.21 -1.03 12.47
N ARG A 61 -2.25 -1.69 11.92
CA ARG A 61 -2.30 -3.15 11.83
C ARG A 61 -1.13 -3.71 11.03
N ALA A 62 -0.70 -3.03 9.96
CA ALA A 62 0.38 -3.50 9.12
C ALA A 62 1.75 -3.39 9.81
N ILE A 63 1.96 -2.32 10.57
CA ILE A 63 3.16 -2.10 11.39
C ILE A 63 3.19 -3.11 12.56
N GLN A 64 2.12 -3.18 13.36
CA GLN A 64 2.03 -4.06 14.52
C GLN A 64 2.22 -5.54 14.16
N ARG A 65 1.65 -5.97 13.04
CA ARG A 65 1.73 -7.38 12.57
C ARG A 65 2.96 -7.65 11.71
N ARG A 66 3.83 -6.64 11.48
CA ARG A 66 4.98 -6.74 10.57
C ARG A 66 4.60 -7.28 9.19
N SER A 67 3.39 -6.99 8.72
CA SER A 67 2.91 -7.53 7.44
C SER A 67 3.64 -6.89 6.26
N LEU A 68 4.13 -5.66 6.43
CA LEU A 68 4.98 -4.96 5.46
C LEU A 68 6.34 -5.65 5.28
N ASN A 69 6.98 -6.11 6.35
CA ASN A 69 8.23 -6.89 6.24
C ASN A 69 8.03 -8.12 5.34
N ARG A 70 6.94 -8.87 5.55
CA ARG A 70 6.66 -10.07 4.76
C ARG A 70 6.28 -9.74 3.32
N ALA A 71 5.44 -8.73 3.11
CA ALA A 71 4.98 -8.33 1.78
C ALA A 71 6.09 -7.73 0.92
N LEU A 72 7.00 -6.96 1.53
CA LEU A 72 8.13 -6.32 0.87
C LEU A 72 9.39 -7.20 0.86
N GLN A 73 9.35 -8.36 1.53
CA GLN A 73 10.50 -9.26 1.76
C GLN A 73 11.70 -8.56 2.40
N ALA A 74 11.42 -7.66 3.36
CA ALA A 74 12.46 -6.97 4.10
C ALA A 74 13.17 -7.92 5.06
N GLN A 75 14.50 -7.89 5.06
CA GLN A 75 15.34 -8.70 5.96
C GLN A 75 15.69 -7.95 7.26
N SER A 76 15.45 -6.65 7.30
CA SER A 76 15.79 -5.74 8.39
C SER A 76 14.54 -5.06 8.97
N GLN A 77 14.75 -4.27 10.03
CA GLN A 77 13.72 -3.42 10.60
C GLN A 77 13.39 -2.29 9.62
N LEU A 78 12.10 -2.07 9.40
CA LEU A 78 11.62 -1.05 8.48
C LEU A 78 11.45 0.29 9.19
N ASN A 79 11.81 1.37 8.51
CA ASN A 79 11.44 2.73 8.88
C ASN A 79 10.06 3.06 8.27
N TYR A 80 9.14 3.57 9.11
CA TYR A 80 7.77 3.92 8.72
C TYR A 80 7.48 5.43 8.74
N ASP A 81 8.47 6.29 9.00
CA ASP A 81 8.29 7.74 9.20
C ASP A 81 7.56 8.39 8.03
N GLN A 82 7.94 8.05 6.78
CA GLN A 82 7.28 8.60 5.59
C GLN A 82 5.85 8.11 5.42
N LEU A 83 5.57 6.86 5.79
CA LEU A 83 4.23 6.30 5.76
C LEU A 83 3.34 6.96 6.83
N LEU A 84 3.89 7.18 8.03
CA LEU A 84 3.20 7.83 9.14
C LEU A 84 2.97 9.32 8.88
N ALA A 85 3.89 10.01 8.22
CA ALA A 85 3.71 11.42 7.83
C ALA A 85 2.49 11.62 6.90
N LEU A 86 2.14 10.61 6.08
CA LEU A 86 0.92 10.68 5.27
C LEU A 86 -0.38 10.50 6.06
N THR A 87 -0.32 9.97 7.28
CA THR A 87 -1.53 9.75 8.08
C THR A 87 -2.26 11.02 8.46
N SER A 88 -1.52 12.10 8.65
CA SER A 88 -2.06 13.45 8.88
C SER A 88 -2.89 13.95 7.69
N SER A 89 -2.68 13.40 6.49
CA SER A 89 -3.43 13.71 5.28
C SER A 89 -4.64 12.79 5.05
N PHE A 90 -4.80 11.72 5.83
CA PHE A 90 -5.94 10.79 5.73
C PHE A 90 -7.14 11.20 6.59
N ILE A 91 -7.27 12.48 6.96
CA ILE A 91 -8.40 13.01 7.73
C ILE A 91 -9.64 13.03 6.81
N SER A 92 -10.27 11.87 6.66
CA SER A 92 -11.65 11.69 6.27
C SER A 92 -12.09 10.31 6.77
N PRO A 93 -13.19 10.22 7.55
CA PRO A 93 -13.67 8.96 8.07
C PRO A 93 -14.19 8.12 6.90
N GLN A 94 -13.67 6.90 6.75
CA GLN A 94 -14.45 5.85 6.07
C GLN A 94 -15.52 5.41 7.07
N ALA A 95 -16.70 6.00 6.94
CA ALA A 95 -17.94 5.51 7.54
C ALA A 95 -18.36 4.19 6.88
#